data_AF-A0A1I6TM03-F1
#
_entry.id   AF-A0A1I6TM03-F1
#
_cell.length_a   1.000
_cell.length_b   1.000
_cell.length_c   1.000
_cell.angle_alpha   90.00
_cell.angle_beta   90.00
_cell.angle_gamma   90.00
#
_symmetry.space_group_name_H-M   'P 1'
#
loop_
_entity.id
_entity.type
_entity.pdbx_description
1 polymer ?
#
loop_
_entity_poly.entity_id
_entity_poly.type
_entity_poly.pdbx_seq_one_letter_code
_entity_poly.pdbx_strand_id
1 'polypeptide(L)'
;MVRPINSKAANALRRFHDAIRQVSFGIDLAPGRLVYIDNRFTLHSRDAFTPSVDESGRPLRWVQRVIVAPNLWNHRNLNQIKDRVFKPFADKEPATLSN
;
A
#
# COMPACT_ATOMS: atom_id res chain seq x y z
N MET A 1 -4.66 -2.92 7.65
CA MET A 1 -4.66 -1.95 8.77
C MET A 1 -3.97 -2.63 9.95
N VAL A 2 -2.83 -2.10 10.42
CA VAL A 2 -2.15 -2.66 11.60
C VAL A 2 -2.97 -2.28 12.83
N ARG A 3 -3.42 -3.28 13.60
CA ARG A 3 -4.16 -3.06 14.84
C ARG A 3 -3.23 -3.31 16.04
N PRO A 4 -3.08 -2.34 16.96
CA PRO A 4 -2.29 -2.57 18.16
C PRO A 4 -3.00 -3.59 19.05
N ILE A 5 -2.28 -4.61 19.52
CA ILE A 5 -2.83 -5.68 20.36
C ILE A 5 -2.79 -5.36 21.87
N ASN A 6 -2.10 -4.28 22.25
CA ASN A 6 -1.99 -3.82 23.64
C ASN A 6 -1.65 -2.33 23.70
N SER A 7 -1.63 -1.76 24.91
CA SER A 7 -1.35 -0.35 25.17
C SER A 7 0.04 0.08 24.70
N LYS A 8 1.07 -0.75 24.90
CA LYS A 8 2.44 -0.47 24.45
C LYS A 8 2.52 -0.37 22.92
N ALA A 9 1.88 -1.30 22.21
CA ALA A 9 1.79 -1.29 20.75
C ALA A 9 1.00 -0.05 20.25
N ALA A 10 -0.09 0.32 20.94
CA ALA A 10 -0.85 1.52 20.59
C ALA A 10 -0.01 2.80 20.76
N ASN A 11 0.75 2.90 21.85
CA ASN A 11 1.65 4.02 22.11
C ASN A 11 2.77 4.09 21.05
N ALA A 12 3.37 2.95 20.71
CA ALA A 12 4.40 2.87 19.68
C ALA A 12 3.86 3.27 18.31
N LEU A 13 2.67 2.78 17.93
CA LEU A 13 2.03 3.12 16.65
C LEU A 13 1.70 4.61 16.55
N ARG A 14 1.21 5.24 17.62
CA ARG A 14 0.98 6.70 17.64
C ARG A 14 2.27 7.49 17.47
N ARG A 15 3.31 7.18 18.25
CA ARG A 15 4.61 7.87 18.13
C ARG A 15 5.22 7.69 16.74
N PHE A 16 5.09 6.50 16.16
CA PHE A 16 5.53 6.24 14.80
C PHE A 16 4.75 7.09 13.79
N HIS A 17 3.43 7.11 13.87
CA HIS A 17 2.59 7.94 13.02
C HIS A 17 2.98 9.43 13.12
N ASP A 18 3.18 9.95 14.33
CA ASP A 18 3.53 11.35 14.55
C ASP A 18 4.91 11.68 13.97
N ALA A 19 5.89 10.80 14.15
CA ALA A 19 7.22 10.95 13.57
C ALA A 19 7.18 10.92 12.04
N ILE A 20 6.39 10.02 11.43
CA ILE A 20 6.20 9.98 9.98
C ILE A 20 5.57 11.29 9.49
N ARG A 21 4.54 11.80 10.18
CA ARG A 21 3.88 13.05 9.80
C ARG A 21 4.83 14.25 9.77
N GLN A 22 5.83 14.29 10.66
CA GLN A 22 6.83 15.37 10.70
C GLN A 22 7.77 15.38 9.49
N VAL A 23 7.96 14.24 8.82
CA VAL A 23 8.86 14.10 7.66
C VAL A 23 8.13 13.90 6.34
N SER A 24 6.81 13.80 6.37
CA SER A 24 5.96 13.67 5.17
C SER A 24 5.93 14.97 4.37
N PHE A 25 5.94 14.84 3.04
CA PHE A 25 5.76 15.96 2.11
C PHE A 25 4.81 15.57 0.97
N GLY A 26 4.12 16.58 0.44
CA GLY A 26 3.20 16.41 -0.68
C GLY A 26 3.94 16.39 -2.03
N ILE A 27 3.45 15.57 -2.96
CA ILE A 27 3.87 15.60 -4.36
C ILE A 27 2.63 15.79 -5.21
N ASP A 28 2.61 16.87 -5.99
CA ASP A 28 1.59 17.05 -7.01
C ASP A 28 1.90 16.20 -8.25
N LEU A 29 0.94 15.35 -8.61
CA LEU A 29 1.04 14.39 -9.71
C LEU A 29 0.33 14.94 -10.94
N ALA A 30 1.10 15.61 -11.79
CA ALA A 30 0.65 16.09 -13.08
C ALA A 30 0.82 15.03 -14.19
N PRO A 31 0.06 15.11 -15.29
CA PRO A 31 0.29 14.28 -16.48
C PRO A 31 1.76 14.33 -16.93
N GLY A 32 2.30 13.17 -17.32
CA GLY A 32 3.72 13.03 -17.70
C GLY A 32 4.69 12.84 -16.54
N ARG A 33 4.25 12.97 -15.28
CA ARG A 33 5.08 12.71 -14.10
C ARG A 33 5.00 11.25 -13.65
N LEU A 34 6.16 10.59 -13.54
CA LEU A 34 6.30 9.29 -12.89
C LEU A 34 6.83 9.50 -11.46
N VAL A 35 6.21 8.86 -10.48
CA VAL A 35 6.72 8.79 -9.10
C VAL A 35 7.11 7.36 -8.80
N TYR A 36 8.39 7.16 -8.49
CA TYR A 36 8.93 5.89 -7.99
C TYR A 36 9.02 5.94 -6.46
N ILE A 37 8.42 4.95 -5.81
CA ILE A 37 8.39 4.84 -4.34
C ILE A 37 9.12 3.57 -3.95
N ASP A 38 10.18 3.71 -3.14
CA ASP A 38 10.80 2.55 -2.50
C ASP A 38 9.94 2.07 -1.33
N ASN A 39 9.09 1.09 -1.62
CA ASN A 39 8.10 0.56 -0.68
C ASN A 39 8.71 -0.26 0.48
N ARG A 40 10.04 -0.35 0.59
CA ARG A 40 10.72 -1.02 1.72
C ARG A 40 10.83 -0.14 2.95
N PHE A 41 10.95 1.17 2.76
CA PHE A 41 11.16 2.14 3.84
C PHE A 41 10.38 3.44 3.68
N THR A 42 9.65 3.62 2.57
CA THR A 42 8.82 4.81 2.34
C THR A 42 7.35 4.47 2.51
N LEU A 43 6.67 5.20 3.40
CA LEU A 43 5.21 5.20 3.47
C LEU A 43 4.65 6.23 2.49
N HIS A 44 3.48 5.94 1.92
CA HIS A 44 2.79 6.87 1.04
C HIS A 44 1.31 6.93 1.41
N SER A 45 0.74 8.11 1.28
CA SER A 45 -0.68 8.39 1.47
C SER A 45 -1.16 9.33 0.37
N ARG A 46 -2.43 9.69 0.45
CA ARG A 46 -3.04 10.67 -0.44
C ARG A 46 -4.03 11.48 0.38
N ASP A 47 -3.99 12.79 0.23
CA ASP A 47 -4.98 13.66 0.82
C ASP A 47 -6.37 13.43 0.22
N ALA A 48 -7.38 13.91 0.96
CA ALA A 48 -8.73 14.02 0.44
C ALA A 48 -8.76 15.01 -0.73
N PHE A 49 -9.59 14.72 -1.73
CA PHE A 49 -9.83 15.63 -2.85
C PHE A 49 -11.27 15.44 -3.33
N THR A 50 -11.85 16.50 -3.87
CA THR A 50 -13.13 16.42 -4.57
C THR A 50 -12.87 15.85 -5.97
N PRO A 51 -13.49 14.72 -6.35
CA PRO A 51 -13.36 14.18 -7.70
C PRO A 51 -13.80 15.21 -8.74
N SER A 52 -13.02 15.37 -9.79
CA SER A 52 -13.31 16.26 -10.91
C SER A 52 -13.33 15.49 -12.23
N VAL A 53 -14.20 15.93 -13.14
CA VAL A 53 -14.36 15.34 -14.46
C VAL A 53 -14.28 16.42 -15.54
N ASP A 54 -13.90 16.03 -16.76
CA ASP A 54 -13.96 16.91 -17.93
C ASP A 54 -15.39 17.04 -18.49
N GLU A 55 -15.55 17.82 -19.55
CA GLU A 55 -16.83 18.02 -20.26
C GLU A 55 -17.46 16.72 -20.78
N SER A 56 -16.63 15.70 -21.03
CA SER A 56 -17.05 14.36 -21.47
C SER A 56 -17.31 13.40 -20.30
N GLY A 57 -17.25 13.88 -19.05
CA GLY A 57 -17.46 13.09 -17.84
C GLY A 57 -16.28 12.21 -17.44
N ARG A 58 -15.07 12.43 -18.00
CA ARG A 58 -13.89 11.61 -17.71
C ARG A 58 -13.12 12.16 -16.50
N PRO A 59 -12.61 11.31 -15.61
CA PRO A 59 -11.86 11.77 -14.44
C PRO A 59 -10.60 12.56 -14.84
N LEU A 60 -10.43 13.75 -14.27
CA LEU A 60 -9.21 14.55 -14.50
C LEU A 60 -7.98 13.97 -13.79
N ARG A 61 -8.20 13.23 -12.69
CA ARG A 61 -7.13 12.55 -11.95
C ARG A 61 -7.09 11.07 -12.28
N TRP A 62 -6.23 10.70 -13.22
CA TRP A 62 -6.03 9.31 -13.63
C TRP A 62 -4.56 8.91 -13.50
N VAL A 63 -4.29 7.91 -12.66
CA VAL A 63 -2.93 7.38 -12.44
C VAL A 63 -2.90 5.89 -12.77
N GLN A 64 -1.85 5.46 -13.48
CA GLN A 64 -1.53 4.06 -13.68
C GLN A 64 -0.49 3.62 -12.63
N ARG A 65 -0.63 2.41 -12.09
CA ARG A 65 0.28 1.88 -11.08
C ARG A 65 0.83 0.53 -11.51
N VAL A 66 2.15 0.38 -11.39
CA VAL A 66 2.86 -0.89 -11.54
C VAL A 66 3.57 -1.24 -10.24
N ILE A 67 3.65 -2.52 -9.90
CA ILE A 67 4.41 -3.01 -8.76
C ILE A 67 5.65 -3.73 -9.28
N VAL A 68 6.81 -3.34 -8.79
CA VAL A 68 8.10 -3.88 -9.24
C VAL A 68 8.70 -4.69 -8.10
N ALA A 69 9.06 -5.94 -8.39
CA ALA A 69 9.88 -6.75 -7.52
C ALA A 69 11.27 -6.89 -8.17
N PRO A 70 12.37 -6.68 -7.43
CA PRO A 70 13.73 -6.79 -7.98
C PRO A 70 14.05 -8.23 -8.43
N ASN A 71 13.42 -9.21 -7.80
CA ASN A 71 13.35 -10.59 -8.26
C ASN A 71 12.01 -11.21 -7.87
N LEU A 72 11.62 -12.28 -8.56
CA LEU A 72 10.40 -13.03 -8.26
C LEU A 72 10.65 -14.19 -7.28
N TRP A 73 11.90 -14.40 -6.82
CA TRP A 73 12.26 -15.52 -5.95
C TRP A 73 11.49 -15.51 -4.62
N ASN A 74 11.25 -14.33 -4.05
CA ASN A 74 10.46 -14.20 -2.82
C ASN A 74 8.97 -14.56 -2.99
N HIS A 75 8.50 -14.68 -4.23
CA HIS A 75 7.12 -15.02 -4.58
C HIS A 75 6.98 -16.50 -4.99
N ARG A 76 8.05 -17.30 -4.93
CA ARG A 76 8.04 -18.73 -5.31
C ARG A 76 7.08 -19.59 -4.48
N ASN A 77 6.78 -19.14 -3.26
CA ASN A 77 5.81 -19.77 -2.35
C ASN A 77 4.44 -19.11 -2.46
N LEU A 78 4.10 -18.48 -3.58
CA LEU A 78 2.74 -18.01 -3.85
C LEU A 78 2.14 -18.87 -4.96
N ASN A 79 0.81 -18.97 -4.99
CA ASN A 79 0.13 -19.66 -6.08
C ASN A 79 0.19 -18.79 -7.35
N GLN A 80 1.06 -19.14 -8.29
CA GLN A 80 1.18 -18.44 -9.56
C GLN A 80 0.01 -18.83 -10.48
N ILE A 81 -0.86 -17.87 -10.79
CA ILE A 81 -2.05 -18.10 -11.63
C ILE A 81 -1.83 -17.71 -13.10
N LYS A 82 -0.85 -16.84 -13.37
CA LYS A 82 -0.33 -16.45 -14.70
C LYS A 82 1.14 -16.03 -14.56
N ASP A 83 1.84 -15.80 -15.66
CA ASP A 83 3.28 -15.46 -15.72
C ASP A 83 3.79 -14.56 -14.59
N ARG A 84 3.11 -13.44 -14.31
CA ARG A 84 3.50 -12.49 -13.25
C ARG A 84 2.34 -12.14 -12.33
N VAL A 85 1.41 -13.08 -12.17
CA VAL A 85 0.22 -12.90 -11.35
C VAL A 85 0.21 -13.97 -10.26
N PHE A 86 0.27 -13.52 -9.01
CA PHE A 86 0.40 -14.38 -7.83
C PHE A 86 -0.82 -14.20 -6.94
N LYS A 87 -1.42 -15.32 -6.50
CA LYS A 87 -2.47 -15.36 -5.50
C LYS A 87 -1.84 -15.73 -4.15
N PRO A 88 -2.11 -14.98 -3.06
CA PRO A 88 -1.77 -15.41 -1.71
C PRO A 88 -2.40 -16.78 -1.45
N PHE A 89 -1.69 -17.69 -0.80
CA PHE A 89 -2.36 -18.83 -0.20
C PHE A 89 -3.36 -18.27 0.82
N ALA A 90 -4.62 -18.72 0.76
CA ALA A 90 -5.56 -18.41 1.82
C ALA A 90 -4.92 -18.90 3.13
N ASP A 91 -4.92 -18.06 4.16
CA ASP A 91 -4.51 -18.46 5.49
C ASP A 91 -5.23 -19.78 5.79
N LYS A 92 -4.48 -20.84 6.16
CA LYS A 92 -5.11 -21.97 6.84
C LYS A 92 -5.90 -21.35 7.99
N GLU A 93 -7.18 -21.67 8.12
CA GLU A 93 -7.94 -21.29 9.31
C GLU A 93 -7.07 -21.56 10.54
N PRO A 94 -6.95 -20.61 11.48
CA PRO A 94 -6.17 -20.85 12.67
C PRO A 94 -6.72 -22.14 13.31
N ALA A 95 -5.85 -23.15 13.45
CA ALA A 95 -6.23 -24.41 14.07
C ALA A 95 -6.96 -24.09 15.36
N THR A 96 -8.23 -24.48 15.44
CA THR A 96 -9.04 -24.36 16.63
C THR A 96 -8.27 -25.03 17.75
N LEU A 97 -7.75 -24.24 18.69
CA LEU A 97 -7.24 -24.76 19.94
C LEU A 97 -8.45 -25.36 20.67
N SER A 98 -8.59 -26.67 20.60
CA SER A 98 -9.52 -27.43 21.44
C SER A 98 -9.08 -27.26 22.89
N ASN A 99 -9.97 -26.68 23.71
CA ASN A 99 -9.89 -26.75 25.17
C ASN A 99 -10.12 -28.18 25.65
#